data_AF-A0A8G0YKK1-F1
#
_entry.id   AF-A0A8G0YKK1-F1
#
_cell.length_a   1.000
_cell.length_b   1.000
_cell.length_c   1.000
_cell.angle_alpha   90.00
_cell.angle_beta   90.00
_cell.angle_gamma   90.00
#
_symmetry.space_group_name_H-M   'P 1'
#
loop_
_entity.id
_entity.type
_entity.pdbx_description
1 polymer ?
#
loop_
_entity_poly.entity_id
_entity_poly.type
_entity_poly.pdbx_seq_one_letter_code
_entity_poly.pdbx_strand_id
1 'polypeptide(L)'
;PCDMFEVCGPYSYCDTNTSPICNCFKGFDPMNPDDWYSGDWSSGCERKNTLSCTGDEFLHLEKIKLPDTATEAIVDRIIDVKECENRCISDCNCTAFANAIQYGRSGCVIWTG
;
A
#
# COMPACT_ATOMS: atom_id res chain seq x y z
N PRO A 1 2.97 -16.63 10.45
CA PRO A 1 3.22 -16.67 8.99
C PRO A 1 3.43 -15.28 8.40
N CYS A 2 2.49 -14.35 8.57
CA CYS A 2 2.54 -12.99 8.02
C CYS A 2 3.64 -12.07 8.56
N ASP A 3 4.33 -12.45 9.63
CA ASP A 3 5.47 -11.69 10.16
C ASP A 3 6.78 -11.97 9.40
N MET A 4 6.81 -13.01 8.56
CA MET A 4 7.95 -13.26 7.67
C MET A 4 7.99 -12.19 6.58
N PHE A 5 9.20 -11.80 6.20
CA PHE A 5 9.43 -10.80 5.17
C PHE A 5 8.93 -11.32 3.80
N GLU A 6 8.22 -10.47 3.06
CA GLU A 6 7.78 -10.72 1.67
C GLU A 6 7.00 -12.03 1.44
N VAL A 7 6.14 -12.44 2.38
CA VAL A 7 5.24 -13.60 2.18
C VAL A 7 4.23 -13.36 1.04
N CYS A 8 3.76 -12.12 0.91
CA CYS A 8 2.84 -11.71 -0.15
C CYS A 8 3.54 -10.66 -1.01
N GLY A 9 3.37 -10.74 -2.32
CA GLY A 9 3.99 -9.83 -3.27
C GLY A 9 3.41 -8.40 -3.24
N PRO A 10 3.86 -7.53 -4.16
CA PRO A 10 3.43 -6.13 -4.22
C PRO A 10 1.91 -5.95 -4.28
N TYR A 11 1.43 -4.81 -3.75
CA TYR A 11 0.00 -4.44 -3.74
C TYR A 11 -0.96 -5.49 -3.13
N SER A 12 -0.43 -6.34 -2.25
CA SER A 12 -1.17 -7.32 -1.49
C SER A 12 -0.85 -7.24 0.00
N TYR A 13 -1.70 -7.85 0.83
CA TYR A 13 -1.51 -7.92 2.27
C TYR A 13 -1.69 -9.36 2.77
N CYS A 14 -1.01 -9.67 3.87
CA CYS A 14 -1.11 -10.96 4.53
C CYS A 14 -2.12 -10.89 5.69
N ASP A 15 -3.09 -11.80 5.70
CA ASP A 15 -4.05 -12.00 6.80
C ASP A 15 -4.10 -13.49 7.16
N THR A 16 -3.75 -13.80 8.42
CA THR A 16 -3.78 -15.18 8.91
C THR A 16 -5.20 -15.74 9.08
N ASN A 17 -6.23 -14.90 8.98
CA ASN A 17 -7.63 -15.29 9.13
C ASN A 17 -8.29 -15.63 7.77
N THR A 18 -7.61 -15.43 6.65
CA THR A 18 -8.12 -15.73 5.31
C THR A 18 -7.45 -16.96 4.70
N SER A 19 -8.11 -17.58 3.73
CA SER A 19 -7.56 -18.63 2.89
C SER A 19 -7.89 -18.33 1.43
N PRO A 20 -6.92 -17.95 0.59
CA PRO A 20 -5.47 -17.86 0.86
C PRO A 20 -5.10 -16.76 1.87
N ILE A 21 -3.90 -16.85 2.47
CA ILE A 21 -3.43 -15.85 3.45
C ILE A 21 -3.03 -14.52 2.80
N CYS A 22 -2.68 -14.53 1.52
CA CYS A 22 -2.38 -13.33 0.74
C CYS A 22 -3.63 -12.84 0.01
N ASN A 23 -3.90 -11.55 0.11
CA ASN A 23 -5.07 -10.90 -0.45
C ASN A 23 -4.66 -9.64 -1.21
N CYS A 24 -5.21 -9.42 -2.40
CA CYS A 24 -5.08 -8.15 -3.09
C CYS A 24 -5.86 -7.05 -2.35
N PHE A 25 -5.33 -5.82 -2.36
CA PHE A 25 -6.13 -4.68 -1.91
C PHE A 25 -7.37 -4.50 -2.80
N LYS A 26 -8.44 -3.94 -2.23
CA LYS A 26 -9.65 -3.65 -3.02
C LYS A 26 -9.29 -2.73 -4.19
N GLY A 27 -9.71 -3.12 -5.40
CA GLY A 27 -9.35 -2.40 -6.64
C GLY A 27 -8.13 -3.00 -7.37
N PHE A 28 -7.55 -4.08 -6.85
CA PHE A 28 -6.47 -4.84 -7.46
C PHE A 28 -6.91 -6.29 -7.72
N ASP A 29 -6.32 -6.92 -8.74
CA ASP A 29 -6.46 -8.35 -9.05
C ASP A 29 -5.09 -9.03 -9.10
N PRO A 30 -5.01 -10.36 -8.89
CA PRO A 30 -3.75 -11.09 -9.00
C PRO A 30 -3.11 -10.89 -10.37
N MET A 31 -1.83 -10.52 -10.40
CA MET A 31 -1.11 -10.30 -11.65
C MET A 31 -0.97 -11.60 -12.46
N ASN A 32 -0.78 -12.73 -11.75
CA ASN A 32 -0.86 -14.06 -12.34
C ASN A 32 -1.85 -14.93 -11.52
N PRO A 33 -3.09 -15.12 -12.01
CA PRO A 33 -4.10 -15.91 -11.31
C PRO A 33 -3.69 -17.37 -11.08
N ASP A 34 -3.02 -18.01 -12.04
CA ASP A 34 -2.65 -19.42 -11.94
C ASP A 34 -1.62 -19.66 -10.83
N ASP A 35 -0.62 -18.78 -10.73
CA ASP A 35 0.35 -18.76 -9.64
C ASP A 35 -0.36 -18.47 -8.30
N TRP A 36 -1.23 -17.46 -8.28
CA TRP A 36 -1.92 -17.01 -7.07
C TRP A 36 -2.76 -18.12 -6.42
N TYR A 37 -3.53 -18.85 -7.23
CA TYR A 37 -4.39 -19.94 -6.76
C TYR A 37 -3.63 -21.25 -6.52
N SER A 38 -2.40 -21.39 -7.02
CA SER A 38 -1.50 -22.50 -6.69
C SER A 38 -0.63 -22.24 -5.45
N GLY A 39 -0.68 -21.02 -4.90
CA GLY A 39 0.00 -20.63 -3.66
C GLY A 39 1.30 -19.86 -3.87
N ASP A 40 1.60 -19.45 -5.11
CA ASP A 40 2.69 -18.53 -5.41
C ASP A 40 2.12 -17.10 -5.54
N TRP A 41 2.37 -16.30 -4.51
CA TRP A 41 1.90 -14.91 -4.43
C TRP A 41 3.00 -13.90 -4.75
N SER A 42 4.16 -14.34 -5.25
CA SER A 42 5.35 -13.51 -5.45
C SER A 42 5.12 -12.37 -6.44
N SER A 43 4.34 -12.61 -7.49
CA SER A 43 3.97 -11.60 -8.50
C SER A 43 3.07 -10.49 -7.94
N GLY A 44 2.42 -10.71 -6.80
CA GLY A 44 1.54 -9.73 -6.18
C GLY A 44 0.27 -9.46 -7.00
N CYS A 45 -0.20 -8.22 -6.93
CA CYS A 45 -1.43 -7.77 -7.55
C CYS A 45 -1.22 -6.53 -8.43
N GLU A 46 -2.09 -6.33 -9.40
CA GLU A 46 -2.11 -5.17 -10.28
C GLU A 46 -3.44 -4.42 -10.18
N ARG A 47 -3.44 -3.11 -10.46
CA ARG A 47 -4.66 -2.29 -10.42
C ARG A 47 -5.62 -2.74 -11.52
N LYS A 48 -6.90 -2.89 -11.17
CA LYS A 48 -7.97 -3.22 -12.13
C LYS A 48 -8.21 -2.10 -13.14
N ASN A 49 -8.02 -0.86 -12.70
CA ASN A 49 -8.25 0.35 -13.50
C ASN A 49 -6.98 1.19 -13.53
N THR A 50 -6.71 1.80 -14.67
CA THR A 50 -5.66 2.81 -14.84
C THR A 50 -6.02 4.08 -14.08
N LEU A 51 -5.05 4.69 -13.40
CA LEU A 51 -5.20 5.97 -12.72
C LEU A 51 -5.25 7.14 -13.72
N SER A 52 -6.04 8.17 -13.41
CA SER A 52 -6.08 9.41 -14.19
C SER A 52 -5.25 10.54 -13.57
N CYS A 53 -4.63 10.31 -12.41
CA CYS A 53 -3.97 11.28 -11.53
C CYS A 53 -4.92 12.34 -10.96
N THR A 54 -5.74 12.95 -11.80
CA THR A 54 -6.79 13.87 -11.37
C THR A 54 -8.08 13.13 -11.08
N GLY A 55 -8.63 13.33 -9.88
CA GLY A 55 -9.92 12.75 -9.47
C GLY A 55 -9.84 11.29 -8.99
N ASP A 56 -8.62 10.74 -8.84
CA ASP A 56 -8.42 9.45 -8.19
C ASP A 56 -8.73 9.53 -6.70
N GLU A 57 -9.21 8.43 -6.13
CA GLU A 57 -9.57 8.33 -4.72
C GLU A 57 -8.66 7.34 -3.98
N PHE A 58 -8.46 7.57 -2.69
CA PHE A 58 -7.71 6.67 -1.83
C PHE A 58 -8.62 5.69 -1.09
N LEU A 59 -8.19 4.43 -1.06
CA LEU A 59 -8.77 3.43 -0.19
C LEU A 59 -8.20 3.59 1.22
N HIS A 60 -9.05 3.92 2.19
CA HIS A 60 -8.65 3.93 3.59
C HIS A 60 -8.43 2.49 4.09
N LEU A 61 -7.24 2.21 4.61
CA LEU A 61 -6.85 0.91 5.16
C LEU A 61 -6.59 1.03 6.66
N GLU A 62 -7.17 0.11 7.44
CA GLU A 62 -6.99 0.06 8.89
C GLU A 62 -6.25 -1.20 9.31
N LYS A 63 -5.53 -1.13 10.44
CA LYS A 63 -4.83 -2.27 11.06
C LYS A 63 -3.81 -2.95 10.14
N ILE A 64 -3.25 -2.20 9.19
CA ILE A 64 -2.19 -2.64 8.30
C ILE A 64 -0.84 -2.25 8.88
N LYS A 65 0.13 -3.17 8.78
CA LYS A 65 1.54 -2.83 8.97
C LYS A 65 2.00 -2.04 7.74
N LEU A 66 2.56 -0.85 7.96
CA LEU A 66 3.03 0.00 6.86
C LEU A 66 4.02 -0.77 5.97
N PRO A 67 3.95 -0.59 4.64
CA PRO A 67 4.88 -1.22 3.72
C PRO A 67 6.30 -0.71 3.97
N ASP A 68 7.28 -1.44 3.44
CA ASP A 68 8.67 -1.06 3.61
C ASP A 68 8.91 0.37 3.11
N THR A 69 9.67 1.13 3.90
CA THR A 69 10.02 2.52 3.62
C THR A 69 11.45 2.65 3.09
N ALA A 70 12.17 1.54 2.91
CA ALA A 70 13.60 1.53 2.60
C ALA A 70 13.97 2.02 1.20
N THR A 71 13.05 2.00 0.23
CA THR A 71 13.38 2.25 -1.18
C THR A 71 12.68 3.45 -1.80
N GLU A 72 11.39 3.68 -1.53
CA GLU A 72 10.59 4.70 -2.27
C GLU A 72 9.59 5.46 -1.39
N ALA A 73 9.96 5.79 -0.16
CA ALA A 73 9.13 6.55 0.77
C ALA A 73 9.72 7.93 1.10
N ILE A 74 8.90 8.98 0.97
CA ILE A 74 9.20 10.35 1.40
C ILE A 74 8.58 10.56 2.78
N VAL A 75 9.39 10.99 3.75
CA VAL A 75 8.92 11.24 5.13
C VAL A 75 9.00 12.72 5.47
N ASP A 76 7.87 13.34 5.75
CA ASP A 76 7.76 14.71 6.26
C ASP A 76 7.18 14.70 7.68
N ARG A 77 7.97 15.10 8.67
CA ARG A 77 7.60 15.00 10.09
C ARG A 77 6.89 16.24 10.64
N ILE A 78 6.56 17.20 9.76
CA ILE A 78 5.98 18.48 10.15
C ILE A 78 4.51 18.54 9.77
N ILE A 79 4.17 18.00 8.60
CA ILE A 79 2.81 18.08 8.06
C ILE A 79 1.87 17.05 8.67
N ASP A 80 0.58 17.39 8.69
CA ASP A 80 -0.46 16.49 9.13
C ASP A 80 -0.95 15.57 8.00
N VAL A 81 -1.88 14.67 8.35
CA VAL A 81 -2.44 13.69 7.40
C VAL A 81 -3.21 14.35 6.24
N LYS A 82 -3.80 15.52 6.45
CA LYS A 82 -4.59 16.21 5.43
C LYS A 82 -3.68 16.83 4.38
N GLU A 83 -2.60 17.45 4.81
CA GLU A 83 -1.57 17.96 3.91
C GLU A 83 -0.84 16.81 3.21
N CYS A 84 -0.65 15.68 3.89
CA CYS A 84 -0.10 14.46 3.31
C CYS A 84 -0.95 13.95 2.12
N GLU A 85 -2.28 13.90 2.31
CA GLU A 85 -3.24 13.54 1.27
C GLU A 85 -3.18 14.50 0.08
N ASN A 86 -3.21 15.81 0.33
CA ASN A 86 -3.13 16.82 -0.73
C ASN A 86 -1.85 16.72 -1.57
N ARG A 87 -0.71 16.45 -0.92
CA ARG A 87 0.57 16.25 -1.61
C ARG A 87 0.55 15.01 -2.48
N CYS A 88 0.01 13.91 -1.97
CA CYS A 88 -0.13 12.67 -2.71
C CYS A 88 -1.06 12.82 -3.92
N ILE A 89 -2.22 13.48 -3.76
CA ILE A 89 -3.14 13.80 -4.88
C ILE A 89 -2.45 14.65 -5.97
N SER A 90 -1.53 15.53 -5.57
CA SER A 90 -0.83 16.43 -6.48
C SER A 90 0.36 15.78 -7.19
N ASP A 91 0.78 14.58 -6.76
CA ASP A 91 1.89 13.82 -7.34
C ASP A 91 1.36 12.56 -8.03
N CYS A 92 1.38 12.54 -9.36
CA CYS A 92 0.88 11.42 -10.15
C CYS A 92 1.64 10.10 -9.94
N ASN A 93 2.83 10.13 -9.32
CA ASN A 93 3.57 8.93 -8.97
C ASN A 93 3.25 8.46 -7.54
N CYS A 94 2.45 9.20 -6.78
CA CYS A 94 2.07 8.78 -5.44
C CYS A 94 1.12 7.57 -5.49
N THR A 95 1.46 6.52 -4.74
CA THR A 95 0.65 5.30 -4.70
C THR A 95 -0.06 5.11 -3.36
N ALA A 96 0.49 5.66 -2.27
CA ALA A 96 -0.08 5.58 -0.93
C ALA A 96 0.49 6.68 -0.01
N PHE A 97 -0.23 6.98 1.06
CA PHE A 97 0.27 7.83 2.15
C PHE A 97 -0.21 7.31 3.52
N ALA A 98 0.49 7.69 4.57
CA ALA A 98 0.13 7.34 5.95
C ALA A 98 0.60 8.39 6.95
N ASN A 99 -0.05 8.43 8.12
CA ASN A 99 0.42 9.26 9.22
C ASN A 99 1.65 8.61 9.89
N ALA A 100 2.73 9.37 9.97
CA ALA A 100 3.93 9.01 10.72
C ALA A 100 3.86 9.61 12.13
N ILE A 101 3.54 8.82 13.16
CA ILE A 101 3.58 9.32 14.54
C ILE A 101 4.96 9.04 15.12
N GLN A 102 5.76 10.09 15.32
CA GLN A 102 7.05 9.99 16.00
C GLN A 102 7.10 10.95 17.18
N TYR A 103 7.35 10.42 18.39
CA TYR A 103 7.45 11.20 19.64
C TYR A 103 6.23 12.11 19.91
N GLY A 104 5.02 11.66 19.56
CA GLY A 104 3.78 12.40 19.81
C GLY A 104 3.53 13.58 18.84
N ARG A 105 4.35 13.72 17.79
CA ARG A 105 4.07 14.62 16.66
C ARG A 105 3.53 13.82 15.49
N SER A 106 2.54 14.40 14.82
CA SER A 106 2.05 13.92 13.52
C SER A 106 3.08 14.17 12.45
N GLY A 107 3.11 13.29 11.47
CA GLY A 107 3.96 13.36 10.30
C GLY A 107 3.30 12.61 9.16
N CYS A 108 3.99 12.52 8.05
CA CYS A 108 3.51 12.00 6.80
C CYS A 108 4.57 11.09 6.20
N VAL A 109 4.13 9.94 5.71
CA VAL A 109 4.90 9.08 4.81
C VAL A 109 4.13 9.02 3.50
N ILE A 110 4.81 9.22 2.39
CA ILE A 110 4.28 9.11 1.03
C ILE A 110 5.11 8.06 0.29
N TRP A 111 4.46 7.11 -0.35
CA TRP A 111 5.12 6.13 -1.22
C TRP A 111 4.89 6.49 -2.68
N THR A 112 5.94 6.29 -3.49
CA THR A 112 5.87 6.37 -4.96
C THR A 112 6.00 4.97 -5.57
N GLY A 113 5.53 4.79 -6.80
CA GLY A 113 5.69 3.53 -7.54
C GLY A 113 4.85 3.41 -8.80
#